data_AF-A0A662LXF4-F1
#
_entry.id   AF-A0A662LXF4-F1
#
_cell.length_a   1.000
_cell.length_b   1.000
_cell.length_c   1.000
_cell.angle_alpha   90.00
_cell.angle_beta   90.00
_cell.angle_gamma   90.00
#
_symmetry.space_group_name_H-M   'P 1'
#
loop_
_entity.id
_entity.type
_entity.pdbx_description
1 polymer ?
#
loop_
_entity_poly.entity_id
_entity_poly.type
_entity_poly.pdbx_seq_one_letter_code
_entity_poly.pdbx_strand_id
1 'polypeptide(L)' 'MFCYNFFNVGSDVLLAVCDENLLGKEIHFDDSVFEIKKDFYGENRCTVEEIKEFLEK' A
#
# COMPACT_ATOMS: atom_id res chain seq x y z
N MET A 1 8.32 6.25 -6.28
CA MET A 1 8.52 4.83 -5.95
C MET A 1 7.45 4.48 -4.93
N PHE A 2 6.79 3.35 -5.11
CA PHE A 2 5.69 2.91 -4.24
C PHE A 2 6.10 1.65 -3.52
N CYS A 3 5.63 1.49 -2.29
CA CYS A 3 5.66 0.22 -1.58
C CYS A 3 4.34 -0.52 -1.78
N TYR A 4 4.41 -1.84 -1.88
CA TYR A 4 3.23 -2.65 -2.11
C TYR A 4 3.27 -4.01 -1.41
N ASN A 5 2.06 -4.52 -1.13
CA ASN A 5 1.86 -5.86 -0.62
C ASN A 5 0.59 -6.49 -1.20
N PHE A 6 0.62 -7.81 -1.37
CA PHE A 6 -0.54 -8.60 -1.77
C PHE A 6 -1.03 -9.41 -0.58
N PHE A 7 -2.33 -9.36 -0.35
CA PHE A 7 -3.01 -10.17 0.65
C PHE A 7 -4.06 -11.03 -0.03
N ASN A 8 -4.08 -12.32 0.29
CA ASN A 8 -5.18 -13.20 -0.08
C ASN A 8 -6.20 -13.16 1.06
N VAL A 9 -7.39 -12.62 0.80
CA VAL A 9 -8.48 -12.47 1.77
C VAL A 9 -9.64 -13.34 1.29
N GLY A 10 -9.67 -14.59 1.75
CA GLY A 10 -10.66 -15.56 1.27
C GLY A 10 -10.44 -15.89 -0.21
N SER A 11 -11.44 -15.62 -1.05
CA SER A 11 -11.35 -15.74 -2.51
C SER A 11 -10.73 -14.53 -3.21
N ASP A 12 -10.53 -13.45 -2.47
CA ASP A 12 -10.21 -12.15 -3.04
C ASP A 12 -8.73 -11.82 -2.83
N VAL A 13 -8.19 -10.98 -3.72
CA VAL A 13 -6.84 -10.45 -3.62
C VAL A 13 -6.91 -8.96 -3.33
N LEU A 14 -6.31 -8.52 -2.22
CA LEU A 14 -6.11 -7.12 -1.89
C LEU A 14 -4.68 -6.73 -2.25
N LEU A 15 -4.55 -5.75 -3.14
CA LEU A 15 -3.30 -5.07 -3.43
C LEU A 15 -3.24 -3.74 -2.66
N ALA A 16 -2.37 -3.68 -1.65
CA ALA A 16 -2.08 -2.44 -0.92
C ALA A 16 -0.90 -1.73 -1.58
N VAL A 17 -1.05 -0.44 -1.89
CA VAL A 17 -0.01 0.39 -2.51
C VAL A 17 0.06 1.74 -1.81
N CYS A 18 1.27 2.23 -1.53
CA CYS A 18 1.48 3.55 -0.92
C CYS A 18 2.78 4.18 -1.41
N ASP A 19 2.83 5.50 -1.52
CA ASP A 19 4.09 6.22 -1.73
C ASP A 19 5.09 5.90 -0.61
N GLU A 20 6.31 5.51 -0.98
CA GLU A 20 7.34 5.08 -0.01
C GLU A 20 7.61 6.14 1.06
N ASN A 21 7.51 7.42 0.70
CA ASN A 21 7.77 8.54 1.61
C ASN A 21 6.66 8.77 2.66
N LEU A 22 5.53 8.07 2.58
CA LEU A 22 4.46 8.12 3.57
C LEU A 22 4.56 7.01 4.62
N LEU A 23 5.37 5.99 4.39
CA LEU A 23 5.50 4.86 5.31
C LEU A 23 5.99 5.29 6.70
N GLY A 24 5.28 4.81 7.73
CA GLY A 24 5.54 5.12 9.13
C GLY A 24 5.08 6.52 9.56
N LYS A 25 4.39 7.27 8.70
CA LYS A 25 3.79 8.56 9.06
C LYS A 25 2.37 8.37 9.57
N GLU A 26 1.91 9.39 10.29
CA GLU A 26 0.52 9.56 10.66
C GLU A 26 -0.14 10.62 9.76
N ILE A 27 -1.34 10.33 9.29
CA ILE A 27 -2.20 11.27 8.57
C ILE A 27 -3.35 11.62 9.50
N HIS A 28 -3.47 12.91 9.82
CA HIS A 28 -4.54 13.42 10.67
C HIS A 28 -5.65 13.98 9.78
N PHE A 29 -6.87 13.51 10.01
CA PHE A 29 -8.05 13.96 9.28
C PHE A 29 -9.24 14.06 10.24
N ASP A 30 -9.72 15.27 10.47
CA ASP A 30 -10.71 15.61 11.50
C ASP A 30 -10.32 15.03 12.87
N ASP A 31 -11.18 14.20 13.46
CA ASP A 31 -10.96 13.52 14.74
C ASP A 31 -10.28 12.14 14.59
N SER A 32 -9.79 11.80 13.38
CA SER A 32 -9.17 10.52 13.06
C SER A 32 -7.67 10.64 12.79
N VAL A 33 -6.93 9.62 13.22
CA VAL A 33 -5.50 9.46 12.97
C VAL A 33 -5.26 8.14 12.24
N PHE A 34 -4.64 8.22 11.06
CA PHE A 34 -4.30 7.07 10.25
C PHE A 34 -2.79 6.85 10.28
N GLU A 35 -2.36 5.75 10.89
CA GLU A 35 -0.97 5.33 10.86
C GLU A 35 -0.68 4.50 9.61
N ILE A 36 0.26 4.94 8.78
CA ILE A 36 0.69 4.23 7.56
C ILE A 36 1.71 3.16 7.96
N LYS A 37 1.23 2.04 8.50
CA LYS A 37 2.07 0.97 9.04
C LYS A 37 2.91 0.28 7.96
N LYS A 38 4.22 0.22 8.19
CA LYS A 38 5.16 -0.49 7.30
C LYS A 38 4.76 -1.95 7.08
N ASP A 39 4.35 -2.65 8.13
CA ASP A 39 3.97 -4.07 8.05
C ASP A 39 2.73 -4.33 7.18
N PHE A 40 1.89 -3.32 6.95
CA PHE A 40 0.74 -3.43 6.05
C PHE A 40 1.14 -3.29 4.58
N TYR A 41 2.02 -2.34 4.25
CA TYR A 41 2.46 -2.10 2.87
C TYR A 41 3.70 -2.90 2.45
N GLY A 42 4.41 -3.51 3.40
CA GLY A 42 5.59 -4.34 3.15
C GLY A 42 6.84 -3.55 2.70
N GLU A 43 7.88 -4.29 2.33
CA GLU A 43 9.17 -3.73 1.87
C GLU A 43 9.36 -3.81 0.34
N ASN A 44 8.43 -4.45 -0.38
CA ASN A 44 8.50 -4.52 -1.84
C ASN A 44 8.33 -3.13 -2.43
N ARG A 45 9.07 -2.82 -3.51
CA ARG A 45 9.01 -1.54 -4.20
C ARG A 45 8.58 -1.73 -5.65
N CYS A 46 7.83 -0.77 -6.19
CA CYS A 46 7.38 -0.78 -7.57
C CYS A 46 7.25 0.63 -8.18
N THR A 47 7.23 0.68 -9.50
CA THR A 47 6.88 1.87 -10.28
C THR A 47 5.38 1.93 -10.56
N VAL A 48 4.91 3.06 -11.11
CA VAL A 48 3.51 3.23 -11.53
C VAL A 48 3.14 2.24 -12.63
N GLU A 49 4.07 1.95 -13.53
CA GLU A 49 3.88 1.02 -14.65
C GLU A 49 3.63 -0.40 -14.13
N GLU A 50 4.44 -0.87 -13.17
CA GLU A 50 4.24 -2.18 -12.54
C GLU A 50 2.90 -2.25 -11.78
N ILE A 51 2.47 -1.17 -11.11
CA ILE A 51 1.15 -1.11 -10.46
C ILE A 51 0.02 -1.30 -11.49
N LYS A 52 0.13 -0.68 -12.67
CA LYS A 52 -0.87 -0.85 -13.74
C LYS A 52 -0.92 -2.29 -14.20
N GLU A 53 0.23 -2.93 -14.40
CA GLU A 53 0.30 -4.36 -14.75
C GLU A 53 -0.33 -5.25 -13.67
N PHE A 54 -0.27 -4.87 -12.40
CA PHE A 54 -0.92 -5.61 -11.32
C PHE A 54 -2.45 -5.50 -11.36
N LEU A 55 -2.99 -4.36 -11.78
CA LEU A 55 -4.44 -4.08 -11.82
C LEU A 55 -5.14 -4.64 -13.06
N GLU A 56 -4.38 -4.99 -14.10
CA GLU A 56 -4.91 -5.58 -15.34
C GLU A 56 -5.09 -7.11 -15.25
N LYS A 57 -4.71 -7.73 -14.12
CA LYS A 57 -4.85 -9.17 -13.85
C LYS A 57 -6.16 -9.49 -13.13
#